data_AF-A0A534TXU4-F1
#
_entry.id   AF-A0A534TXU4-F1
#
_cell.length_a   1.000
_cell.length_b   1.000
_cell.length_c   1.000
_cell.angle_alpha   90.00
_cell.angle_beta   90.00
_cell.angle_gamma   90.00
#
_symmetry.space_group_name_H-M   'P 1'
#
loop_
_entity.id
_entity.type
_entity.pdbx_description
1 polymer ?
#
loop_
_entity_poly.entity_id
_entity_poly.type
_entity_poly.pdbx_seq_one_letter_code
_entity_poly.pdbx_strand_id
1 'polypeptide(L)'
;HGIFVGRGDAVELSDLKNEFYQELPGIRDRIFEALVGHGYYARRPDQVRTTYWILAAIAGVATFLAGVLADKAGVDILGAPPLTIFVAGALSAAVVFAFGWVMPARTAAGAQALEGVLGFEEFLARVESDRIARVKKTPEMFEKFLPFAMALGVEQKWARAFEGICQKPPDWYRGSSLSDFRPRLFVDQLGGMSRSGRDVAQ
;
A
#
# COMPACT_ATOMS: atom_id res chain seq x y z
N HIS A 1 -23.12 -11.86 3.86
CA HIS A 1 -22.28 -13.04 4.16
C HIS A 1 -20.89 -12.54 4.53
N GLY A 2 -20.42 -12.85 5.74
CA GLY A 2 -19.11 -12.39 6.23
C GLY A 2 -17.96 -13.11 5.54
N ILE A 3 -16.74 -12.58 5.69
CA ILE A 3 -15.50 -13.14 5.10
C ILE A 3 -15.02 -14.44 5.75
N PHE A 4 -15.69 -14.92 6.81
CA PHE A 4 -15.36 -16.14 7.55
C PHE A 4 -16.54 -17.11 7.52
N VAL A 5 -16.85 -17.65 6.34
CA VAL A 5 -18.01 -18.54 6.14
C VAL A 5 -17.73 -19.91 6.78
N GLY A 6 -18.60 -20.38 7.68
CA GLY A 6 -18.56 -21.74 8.23
C GLY A 6 -18.02 -21.90 9.65
N ARG A 7 -17.73 -20.81 10.38
CA ARG A 7 -17.36 -20.85 11.81
C ARG A 7 -18.46 -20.25 12.71
N GLY A 8 -18.45 -20.63 13.99
CA GLY A 8 -19.38 -20.14 15.00
C GLY A 8 -19.14 -18.68 15.40
N ASP A 9 -19.86 -18.18 16.42
CA ASP A 9 -19.86 -16.76 16.82
C ASP A 9 -18.54 -16.28 17.45
N ALA A 10 -17.61 -17.18 17.78
CA ALA A 10 -16.30 -16.86 18.34
C ALA A 10 -15.21 -17.74 17.71
N VAL A 11 -14.08 -17.12 17.34
CA VAL A 11 -12.93 -17.78 16.72
C VAL A 11 -11.66 -17.18 17.29
N GLU A 12 -10.65 -18.00 17.61
CA GLU A 12 -9.36 -17.49 18.04
C GLU A 12 -8.59 -16.84 16.87
N LEU A 13 -7.84 -15.77 17.18
CA LEU A 13 -7.02 -15.07 16.20
C LEU A 13 -5.92 -15.96 15.61
N SER A 14 -5.41 -16.92 16.39
CA SER A 14 -4.49 -17.99 15.99
C SER A 14 -5.06 -18.88 14.88
N ASP A 15 -6.37 -19.12 14.87
CA ASP A 15 -7.02 -19.99 13.90
C ASP A 15 -7.40 -19.27 12.60
N LEU A 16 -7.44 -17.93 12.61
CA LEU A 16 -7.60 -17.08 11.41
C LEU A 16 -6.28 -16.89 10.65
N LYS A 17 -5.16 -17.25 11.28
CA LYS A 17 -3.77 -17.05 10.85
C LYS A 17 -3.47 -17.49 9.42
N ASN A 18 -4.03 -18.63 8.97
CA ASN A 18 -3.68 -19.25 7.68
C ASN A 18 -4.77 -19.12 6.60
N GLU A 19 -5.94 -18.58 6.93
CA GLU A 19 -7.07 -18.48 5.99
C GLU A 19 -7.23 -17.07 5.42
N PHE A 20 -7.04 -16.04 6.24
CA PHE A 20 -7.20 -14.65 5.79
C PHE A 20 -6.28 -14.29 4.61
N TYR A 21 -5.08 -14.87 4.56
CA TYR A 21 -4.13 -14.67 3.46
C TYR A 21 -4.61 -15.19 2.12
N GLN A 22 -5.45 -16.22 2.11
CA GLN A 22 -5.93 -16.83 0.87
C GLN A 22 -6.90 -15.88 0.14
N GLU A 23 -7.60 -15.03 0.90
CA GLU A 23 -8.58 -14.07 0.37
C GLU A 23 -7.98 -12.69 0.04
N LEU A 24 -6.80 -12.37 0.59
CA LEU A 24 -6.12 -11.08 0.36
C LEU A 24 -5.86 -10.76 -1.12
N PRO A 25 -5.38 -11.68 -1.97
CA PRO A 25 -5.17 -11.42 -3.39
C PRO A 25 -6.47 -11.00 -4.09
N GLY A 26 -7.59 -11.67 -3.82
CA GLY A 26 -8.88 -11.36 -4.42
C GLY A 26 -9.41 -9.98 -4.04
N ILE A 27 -9.24 -9.57 -2.77
CA ILE A 27 -9.62 -8.23 -2.31
C ILE A 27 -8.76 -7.15 -2.97
N ARG A 28 -7.44 -7.35 -2.98
CA ARG A 28 -6.48 -6.45 -3.64
C ARG A 28 -6.85 -6.27 -5.11
N ASP A 29 -7.17 -7.35 -5.80
CA ASP A 29 -7.48 -7.32 -7.21
C ASP A 29 -8.73 -6.49 -7.52
N ARG A 30 -9.80 -6.66 -6.73
CA ARG A 30 -11.03 -5.86 -6.84
C ARG A 30 -10.81 -4.39 -6.53
N ILE A 31 -9.96 -4.05 -5.55
CA ILE A 31 -9.62 -2.65 -5.25
C ILE A 31 -8.91 -2.02 -6.45
N PHE A 32 -7.91 -2.69 -7.01
CA PHE A 32 -7.20 -2.18 -8.20
C PHE A 32 -8.10 -2.08 -9.41
N GLU A 33 -8.99 -3.06 -9.62
CA GLU A 33 -9.98 -3.02 -10.70
C GLU A 33 -10.94 -1.84 -10.55
N ALA A 34 -11.45 -1.60 -9.34
CA ALA A 34 -12.30 -0.44 -9.06
C ALA A 34 -11.55 0.88 -9.29
N LEU A 35 -10.29 0.99 -8.85
CA LEU A 35 -9.47 2.20 -9.04
C LEU A 35 -9.17 2.48 -10.52
N VAL A 36 -8.94 1.43 -11.33
CA VAL A 36 -8.77 1.57 -12.78
C VAL A 36 -10.10 1.91 -13.45
N GLY A 37 -11.20 1.26 -13.04
CA GLY A 37 -12.55 1.53 -13.55
C GLY A 37 -13.02 2.96 -13.31
N HIS A 38 -12.61 3.57 -12.20
CA HIS A 38 -12.88 4.99 -11.90
C HIS A 38 -11.88 5.96 -12.59
N GLY A 39 -10.95 5.46 -13.41
CA GLY A 39 -10.03 6.28 -14.20
C GLY A 39 -8.87 6.89 -13.40
N TYR A 40 -8.69 6.52 -12.13
CA TYR A 40 -7.57 7.00 -11.31
C TYR A 40 -6.21 6.40 -11.75
N TYR A 41 -6.23 5.26 -12.44
CA TYR A 41 -5.06 4.65 -13.06
C TYR A 41 -5.30 4.37 -14.55
N ALA A 42 -4.35 4.76 -15.41
CA ALA A 42 -4.45 4.54 -16.85
C ALA A 42 -4.31 3.06 -17.23
N ARG A 43 -3.57 2.30 -16.42
CA ARG A 43 -3.35 0.87 -16.59
C ARG A 43 -2.99 0.26 -15.24
N ARG A 44 -3.29 -1.03 -15.05
CA ARG A 44 -3.00 -1.75 -13.80
C ARG A 44 -1.48 -1.71 -13.50
N PRO A 45 -1.04 -1.05 -12.42
CA PRO A 45 0.38 -0.83 -12.17
C PRO A 45 1.17 -2.13 -11.95
N ASP A 46 0.53 -3.15 -11.41
CA ASP A 46 1.13 -4.47 -11.17
C ASP A 46 1.50 -5.17 -12.49
N GLN A 47 0.58 -5.21 -13.47
CA GLN A 47 0.85 -5.83 -14.77
C GLN A 47 1.87 -5.02 -15.58
N VAL A 48 1.78 -3.70 -15.55
CA VAL A 48 2.71 -2.81 -16.25
C VAL A 48 4.14 -3.07 -15.78
N ARG A 49 4.37 -3.12 -14.46
CA ARG A 49 5.69 -3.40 -13.89
C ARG A 49 6.20 -4.78 -14.30
N THR A 50 5.38 -5.82 -14.19
CA THR A 50 5.77 -7.19 -14.55
C THR A 50 6.08 -7.32 -16.04
N THR A 51 5.24 -6.78 -16.93
CA THR A 51 5.49 -6.82 -18.38
C THR A 51 6.76 -6.07 -18.75
N TYR A 52 7.03 -4.91 -18.15
CA TYR A 52 8.28 -4.19 -18.39
C TYR A 52 9.50 -4.92 -17.83
N TRP A 53 9.40 -5.56 -16.66
CA TRP A 53 10.47 -6.41 -16.13
C TRP A 53 10.79 -7.59 -17.05
N ILE A 54 9.76 -8.26 -17.57
CA ILE A 54 9.94 -9.36 -18.54
C ILE A 54 10.57 -8.83 -19.83
N LEU A 55 10.09 -7.72 -20.37
CA LEU A 55 10.63 -7.13 -21.59
C LEU A 55 12.08 -6.68 -21.41
N ALA A 56 12.40 -6.05 -20.27
CA ALA A 56 13.76 -5.66 -19.92
C ALA A 56 14.68 -6.88 -19.73
N ALA A 57 14.20 -7.95 -19.10
CA ALA A 57 14.95 -9.19 -18.96
C ALA A 57 15.22 -9.85 -20.33
N ILE A 58 14.23 -9.91 -21.21
CA ILE A 58 14.40 -10.43 -22.58
C ILE A 58 15.39 -9.57 -23.37
N ALA A 59 15.25 -8.24 -23.33
CA ALA A 59 16.15 -7.33 -24.02
C ALA A 59 17.58 -7.44 -23.48
N GLY A 60 17.76 -7.54 -22.16
CA GLY A 60 19.05 -7.72 -21.52
C GLY A 60 19.73 -9.04 -21.91
N VAL A 61 18.97 -10.15 -21.88
CA VAL A 61 19.46 -11.46 -22.30
C VAL A 61 19.81 -11.47 -23.79
N ALA A 62 18.96 -10.89 -24.65
CA ALA A 62 19.22 -10.80 -26.08
C ALA A 62 20.49 -9.98 -26.38
N THR A 63 20.66 -8.84 -25.70
CA THR A 63 21.85 -7.98 -25.82
C THR A 63 23.11 -8.71 -25.33
N PHE A 64 23.03 -9.43 -24.22
CA PHE A 64 24.13 -10.23 -23.69
C PHE A 64 24.53 -11.37 -24.64
N LEU A 65 23.56 -12.13 -25.14
CA LEU A 65 23.79 -13.23 -26.09
C LEU A 65 24.38 -12.72 -27.42
N ALA A 66 23.89 -11.59 -27.93
CA ALA A 66 24.45 -10.95 -29.11
C ALA A 66 25.91 -10.54 -28.91
N GLY A 67 26.26 -10.00 -27.74
CA GLY A 67 27.64 -9.66 -27.39
C GLY A 67 28.57 -10.88 -27.32
N VAL A 68 28.12 -11.97 -26.70
CA VAL A 68 28.89 -13.23 -26.64
C VAL A 68 29.06 -13.86 -28.02
N LEU A 69 28.05 -13.80 -28.88
CA LEU A 69 28.13 -14.33 -30.24
C LEU A 69 29.07 -13.51 -31.12
N ALA A 70 29.03 -12.18 -31.01
CA ALA A 70 29.91 -11.27 -31.75
C ALA A 70 31.39 -11.44 -31.34
N ASP A 71 31.65 -11.64 -30.05
CA ASP A 71 33.00 -11.94 -29.52
C ASP A 71 33.54 -13.26 -30.09
N LYS A 72 32.71 -14.31 -30.11
CA LYS A 72 33.07 -15.60 -30.75
C LYS A 72 33.24 -15.52 -32.26
N ALA A 73 32.61 -14.56 -32.92
CA ALA A 73 32.72 -14.34 -34.36
C ALA A 73 33.95 -13.50 -34.76
N GLY A 74 34.75 -13.01 -33.79
CA GLY A 74 35.94 -12.20 -34.05
C GLY A 74 35.63 -10.83 -34.63
N VAL A 75 34.42 -10.32 -34.40
CA VAL A 75 33.99 -9.00 -34.90
C VAL A 75 34.48 -7.94 -33.92
N ASP A 76 35.55 -7.23 -34.26
CA ASP A 76 35.98 -6.07 -33.49
C ASP A 76 35.09 -4.87 -33.81
N ILE A 77 34.46 -4.30 -32.77
CA ILE A 77 33.68 -3.06 -32.89
C ILE A 77 34.51 -1.96 -32.23
N LEU A 78 34.96 -0.98 -33.02
CA LEU A 78 35.69 0.22 -32.53
C LEU A 78 36.97 -0.10 -31.72
N GLY A 79 37.62 -1.24 -31.94
CA GLY A 79 38.89 -1.61 -31.29
C GLY A 79 38.76 -2.06 -29.82
N ALA A 80 37.56 -2.39 -29.36
CA ALA A 80 37.30 -2.94 -28.03
C ALA A 80 36.55 -4.29 -28.11
N PRO A 81 36.67 -5.16 -27.08
CA PRO A 81 35.92 -6.41 -27.03
C PRO A 81 34.41 -6.10 -27.10
N PRO A 82 33.64 -6.72 -28.02
CA PRO A 82 32.21 -6.45 -28.23
C PRO A 82 31.39 -6.48 -26.94
N LEU A 83 31.74 -7.40 -26.03
CA LEU A 83 31.13 -7.55 -24.72
C LEU A 83 31.10 -6.22 -23.92
N THR A 84 32.16 -5.41 -23.98
CA THR A 84 32.25 -4.16 -23.21
C THR A 84 31.26 -3.10 -23.70
N ILE A 85 31.08 -2.99 -25.02
CA ILE A 85 30.13 -2.03 -25.64
C ILE A 85 28.70 -2.44 -25.34
N PHE A 86 28.39 -3.75 -25.42
CA PHE A 86 27.07 -4.26 -25.09
C PHE A 86 26.73 -4.11 -23.61
N VAL A 87 27.69 -4.36 -22.71
CA VAL A 87 27.50 -4.14 -21.26
C VAL A 87 27.32 -2.65 -20.94
N ALA A 88 28.14 -1.78 -21.53
CA ALA A 88 28.03 -0.32 -21.32
C ALA A 88 26.71 0.23 -21.88
N GLY A 89 26.27 -0.25 -23.05
CA GLY A 89 24.98 0.09 -23.65
C GLY A 89 23.80 -0.41 -22.81
N ALA A 90 23.87 -1.65 -22.32
CA ALA A 90 22.84 -2.21 -21.43
C ALA A 90 22.75 -1.45 -20.11
N LEU A 91 23.88 -1.08 -19.50
CA LEU A 91 23.92 -0.26 -18.28
C LEU A 91 23.33 1.14 -18.54
N SER A 92 23.68 1.77 -19.64
CA SER A 92 23.15 3.09 -20.01
C SER A 92 21.64 3.04 -20.24
N ALA A 93 21.16 2.02 -20.96
CA ALA A 93 19.75 1.78 -21.17
C ALA A 93 19.02 1.50 -19.85
N ALA A 94 19.60 0.71 -18.95
CA ALA A 94 19.03 0.43 -17.63
C ALA A 94 18.86 1.70 -16.79
N VAL A 95 19.84 2.62 -16.84
CA VAL A 95 19.76 3.92 -16.17
C VAL A 95 18.61 4.76 -16.75
N VAL A 96 18.54 4.90 -18.08
CA VAL A 96 17.45 5.65 -18.74
C VAL A 96 16.08 5.02 -18.44
N PHE A 97 15.99 3.69 -18.42
CA PHE A 97 14.77 2.96 -18.09
C PHE A 97 14.35 3.16 -16.63
N ALA A 98 15.31 3.19 -15.71
CA ALA A 98 15.07 3.49 -14.30
C ALA A 98 14.50 4.91 -14.13
N PHE A 99 15.02 5.90 -14.85
CA PHE A 99 14.47 7.26 -14.83
C PHE A 99 13.08 7.33 -15.48
N GLY A 100 12.84 6.61 -16.58
CA GLY A 100 11.52 6.51 -17.22
C GLY A 100 10.46 5.84 -16.33
N TRP A 101 10.88 4.92 -15.45
CA TRP A 101 10.00 4.27 -14.48
C TRP A 101 9.53 5.20 -13.35
N VAL A 102 10.30 6.26 -13.05
CA VAL A 102 9.98 7.25 -12.01
C VAL A 102 8.99 8.31 -12.53
N MET A 103 8.83 8.48 -13.85
CA MET A 103 7.81 9.36 -14.43
C MET A 103 6.43 8.65 -14.52
N PRO A 104 5.34 9.27 -14.05
CA PRO A 104 4.24 8.52 -13.44
C PRO A 104 3.21 8.02 -14.45
N ALA A 105 2.91 6.73 -14.36
CA ALA A 105 1.73 6.08 -14.95
C ALA A 105 0.42 6.37 -14.16
N ARG A 106 0.26 7.57 -13.62
CA ARG A 106 -0.98 8.03 -12.96
C ARG A 106 -1.67 9.04 -13.87
N THR A 107 -2.99 8.92 -14.02
CA THR A 107 -3.77 9.91 -14.78
C THR A 107 -3.79 11.24 -14.03
N ALA A 108 -4.09 12.35 -14.72
CA ALA A 108 -4.29 13.65 -14.07
C ALA A 108 -5.39 13.57 -12.99
N ALA A 109 -6.47 12.80 -13.25
CA ALA A 109 -7.54 12.53 -12.28
C ALA A 109 -7.03 11.73 -11.06
N GLY A 110 -6.17 10.74 -11.27
CA GLY A 110 -5.52 9.98 -10.19
C GLY A 110 -4.58 10.83 -9.33
N ALA A 111 -3.86 11.77 -9.94
CA ALA A 111 -3.02 12.71 -9.22
C ALA A 111 -3.84 13.64 -8.31
N GLN A 112 -4.93 14.21 -8.82
CA GLN A 112 -5.84 15.05 -8.01
C GLN A 112 -6.51 14.27 -6.87
N ALA A 113 -6.94 13.04 -7.12
CA ALA A 113 -7.51 12.19 -6.08
C ALA A 113 -6.49 11.87 -4.97
N LEU A 114 -5.24 11.58 -5.34
CA LEU A 114 -4.15 11.39 -4.38
C LEU A 114 -3.91 12.66 -3.56
N GLU A 115 -3.87 13.82 -4.19
CA GLU A 115 -3.72 15.10 -3.47
C GLU A 115 -4.86 15.31 -2.46
N GLY A 116 -6.09 14.96 -2.81
CA GLY A 116 -7.23 14.99 -1.89
C GLY A 116 -7.05 14.04 -0.70
N VAL A 117 -6.56 12.82 -0.95
CA VAL A 117 -6.26 11.83 0.12
C VAL A 117 -5.12 12.32 1.02
N LEU A 118 -4.04 12.86 0.44
CA LEU A 118 -2.93 13.44 1.20
C LEU A 118 -3.36 14.67 2.02
N GLY A 119 -4.23 15.52 1.45
CA GLY A 119 -4.82 16.63 2.19
C GLY A 119 -5.70 16.16 3.35
N PHE A 120 -6.41 15.05 3.17
CA PHE A 120 -7.18 14.42 4.25
C PHE A 120 -6.27 13.76 5.30
N GLU A 121 -5.18 13.11 4.89
CA GLU A 121 -4.15 12.60 5.79
C GLU A 121 -3.55 13.73 6.63
N GLU A 122 -3.13 14.82 5.99
CA GLU A 122 -2.61 16.00 6.69
C GLU A 122 -3.69 16.58 7.62
N PHE A 123 -4.95 16.62 7.20
CA PHE A 123 -6.05 17.02 8.09
C PHE A 123 -6.15 16.12 9.33
N LEU A 124 -6.10 14.79 9.18
CA LEU A 124 -6.17 13.81 10.28
C LEU A 124 -4.90 13.76 11.14
N ALA A 125 -3.73 14.02 10.55
CA ALA A 125 -2.44 14.02 11.23
C ALA A 125 -2.22 15.33 11.98
N ARG A 126 -2.62 16.44 11.36
CA ARG A 126 -2.42 17.78 11.90
C ARG A 126 -3.40 18.09 13.00
N VAL A 127 -4.63 17.54 12.94
CA VAL A 127 -5.78 17.79 13.83
C VAL A 127 -5.37 18.67 14.99
N GLU A 128 -5.31 19.95 14.67
CA GLU A 128 -5.14 20.99 15.64
C GLU A 128 -6.43 20.90 16.45
N SER A 129 -6.27 20.55 17.71
CA SER A 129 -7.27 20.54 18.76
C SER A 129 -8.21 21.75 18.70
N ASP A 130 -7.76 22.86 18.10
CA ASP A 130 -8.40 24.16 17.93
C ASP A 130 -9.40 24.28 16.75
N ARG A 131 -9.15 23.64 15.60
CA ARG A 131 -10.07 23.70 14.43
C ARG A 131 -11.22 22.71 14.57
N ILE A 132 -10.92 21.53 15.09
CA ILE A 132 -11.92 20.56 15.54
C ILE A 132 -12.49 20.94 16.93
N ALA A 133 -11.93 21.92 17.67
CA ALA A 133 -12.66 22.50 18.83
C ALA A 133 -13.91 23.28 18.41
N ARG A 134 -13.94 23.81 17.18
CA ARG A 134 -15.09 24.54 16.63
C ARG A 134 -16.15 23.61 16.03
N VAL A 135 -15.76 22.40 15.62
CA VAL A 135 -16.69 21.34 15.21
C VAL A 135 -17.03 20.53 16.45
N LYS A 136 -18.30 20.20 16.70
CA LYS A 136 -18.65 19.38 17.89
C LYS A 136 -17.88 18.06 17.84
N LYS A 137 -16.97 17.86 18.79
CA LYS A 137 -16.19 16.62 18.96
C LYS A 137 -17.12 15.53 19.47
N THR A 138 -17.80 14.84 18.57
CA THR A 138 -18.70 13.74 18.90
C THR A 138 -17.97 12.40 18.87
N PRO A 139 -18.31 11.44 19.75
CA PRO A 139 -17.82 10.06 19.66
C PRO A 139 -18.06 9.42 18.29
N GLU A 140 -19.19 9.74 17.66
CA GLU A 140 -19.55 9.28 16.31
C GLU A 140 -18.51 9.68 15.25
N MET A 141 -17.88 10.85 15.39
CA MET A 141 -16.85 11.32 14.46
C MET A 141 -15.57 10.51 14.60
N PHE A 142 -15.18 10.18 15.83
CA PHE A 142 -14.05 9.32 16.10
C PHE A 142 -14.25 7.96 15.42
N GLU A 143 -15.42 7.35 15.61
CA GLU A 143 -15.77 6.05 15.03
C GLU A 143 -15.80 6.06 13.50
N LYS A 144 -16.38 7.11 12.91
CA LYS A 144 -16.51 7.23 11.45
C LYS A 144 -15.15 7.34 10.74
N PHE A 145 -14.21 8.08 11.32
CA PHE A 145 -12.92 8.36 10.68
C PHE A 145 -11.78 7.44 11.11
N LEU A 146 -11.97 6.63 12.16
CA LEU A 146 -10.95 5.71 12.65
C LEU A 146 -10.44 4.71 11.60
N PRO A 147 -11.30 4.04 10.80
CA PRO A 147 -10.83 3.11 9.77
C PRO A 147 -9.93 3.80 8.73
N PHE A 148 -10.22 5.05 8.38
CA PHE A 148 -9.40 5.84 7.45
C PHE A 148 -8.07 6.24 8.07
N ALA A 149 -8.07 6.64 9.35
CA ALA A 149 -6.85 6.97 10.07
C ALA A 149 -5.90 5.75 10.17
N MET A 150 -6.45 4.55 10.39
CA MET A 150 -5.68 3.29 10.38
C MET A 150 -5.15 2.93 8.98
N ALA A 151 -5.95 3.16 7.93
CA ALA A 151 -5.50 2.93 6.55
C ALA A 151 -4.37 3.90 6.14
N LEU A 152 -4.38 5.12 6.68
CA LEU A 152 -3.37 6.17 6.43
C LEU A 152 -2.19 6.15 7.42
N GLY A 153 -2.25 5.33 8.49
CA GLY A 153 -1.16 5.23 9.49
C GLY A 153 -1.07 6.41 10.47
N VAL A 154 -2.15 7.16 10.64
CA VAL A 154 -2.22 8.36 11.50
C VAL A 154 -3.15 8.15 12.71
N GLU A 155 -3.55 6.92 12.99
CA GLU A 155 -4.50 6.52 14.03
C GLU A 155 -4.09 6.97 15.44
N GLN A 156 -2.79 7.00 15.73
CA GLN A 156 -2.28 7.40 17.04
C GLN A 156 -2.43 8.90 17.30
N LYS A 157 -2.18 9.72 16.27
CA LYS A 157 -2.39 11.18 16.33
C LYS A 157 -3.89 11.48 16.45
N TRP A 158 -4.71 10.76 15.68
CA TRP A 158 -6.16 10.86 15.73
C TRP A 158 -6.72 10.49 17.11
N ALA A 159 -6.36 9.34 17.69
CA ALA A 159 -6.80 8.92 19.02
C ALA A 159 -6.37 9.89 20.13
N ARG A 160 -5.19 10.49 20.00
CA ARG A 160 -4.70 11.52 20.92
C ARG A 160 -5.57 12.77 20.91
N ALA A 161 -6.12 13.18 19.77
CA ALA A 161 -6.99 14.35 19.65
C ALA A 161 -8.36 14.19 20.31
N PHE A 162 -8.81 12.95 20.51
CA PHE A 162 -10.11 12.60 21.12
C PHE A 162 -10.00 12.11 22.57
N GLU A 163 -8.80 12.16 23.17
CA GLU A 163 -8.61 11.79 24.57
C GLU A 163 -9.43 12.72 25.50
N GLY A 164 -10.12 12.14 26.47
CA GLY A 164 -10.98 12.86 27.43
C GLY A 164 -12.37 13.23 26.91
N ILE A 165 -12.60 13.10 25.60
CA ILE A 165 -13.88 13.45 24.94
C ILE A 165 -14.68 12.19 24.63
N CYS A 166 -14.03 11.18 24.06
CA CYS A 166 -14.63 9.88 23.85
C CYS A 166 -14.45 9.04 25.12
N GLN A 167 -15.48 9.02 25.96
CA GLN A 167 -15.51 8.21 27.19
C GLN A 167 -16.42 6.97 27.05
N LYS A 168 -17.20 6.90 25.97
CA LYS A 168 -18.03 5.73 25.65
C LYS A 168 -17.35 4.90 24.54
N PRO A 169 -17.20 3.58 24.72
CA PRO A 169 -16.74 2.70 23.65
C PRO A 169 -17.78 2.60 22.52
N PRO A 170 -17.35 2.29 21.27
CA PRO A 170 -18.26 2.01 20.16
C PRO A 170 -19.19 0.84 20.45
N ASP A 171 -20.43 0.87 19.95
CA ASP A 171 -21.43 -0.17 20.27
C ASP A 171 -21.04 -1.58 19.75
N TRP A 172 -20.19 -1.64 18.71
CA TRP A 172 -19.64 -2.88 18.17
C TRP A 172 -18.44 -3.40 18.97
N TYR A 173 -17.78 -2.54 19.77
CA TYR A 173 -16.61 -2.92 20.54
C TYR A 173 -17.03 -3.56 21.86
N ARG A 174 -16.55 -4.79 22.09
CA ARG A 174 -16.71 -5.50 23.35
C ARG A 174 -15.35 -5.71 23.98
N GLY A 175 -15.20 -5.28 25.24
CA GLY A 175 -13.95 -5.39 25.99
C GLY A 175 -14.21 -5.53 27.48
N SER A 176 -13.21 -5.98 28.22
CA SER A 176 -13.30 -6.24 29.67
C SER A 176 -13.38 -4.97 30.52
N SER A 177 -12.98 -3.81 30.00
CA SER A 177 -13.01 -2.52 30.69
C SER A 177 -13.80 -1.48 29.89
N LEU A 178 -15.13 -1.52 29.99
CA LEU A 178 -16.04 -0.58 29.33
C LEU A 178 -16.24 0.73 30.13
N SER A 179 -15.76 0.80 31.37
CA SER A 179 -16.00 1.91 32.31
C SER A 179 -14.99 3.07 32.21
N ASP A 180 -13.77 2.84 31.72
CA ASP A 180 -12.77 3.89 31.43
C ASP A 180 -12.23 3.69 30.01
N PHE A 181 -13.08 3.96 29.01
CA PHE A 181 -12.67 3.84 27.61
C PHE A 181 -11.68 4.95 27.25
N ARG A 182 -10.47 4.56 26.85
CA ARG A 182 -9.44 5.48 26.36
C ARG A 182 -9.17 5.21 24.88
N PRO A 183 -9.40 6.20 23.99
CA PRO A 183 -9.18 6.05 22.56
C PRO A 183 -7.76 5.58 22.20
N ARG A 184 -6.73 6.05 22.92
CA ARG A 184 -5.35 5.64 22.68
C ARG A 184 -5.12 4.15 22.94
N LEU A 185 -5.55 3.65 24.10
CA LEU A 185 -5.41 2.24 24.46
C LEU A 185 -6.15 1.33 23.48
N PHE A 186 -7.33 1.76 23.06
CA PHE A 186 -8.12 1.06 22.06
C PHE A 186 -7.38 0.97 20.72
N VAL A 187 -6.80 2.08 20.24
CA VAL A 187 -6.00 2.09 19.01
C VAL A 187 -4.72 1.26 19.15
N ASP A 188 -4.06 1.27 20.31
CA ASP A 188 -2.91 0.43 20.58
C ASP A 188 -3.24 -1.07 20.49
N GLN A 189 -4.39 -1.48 21.04
CA GLN A 189 -4.87 -2.87 20.95
C GLN A 189 -5.17 -3.27 19.51
N LEU A 190 -5.86 -2.41 18.75
CA LEU A 190 -6.14 -2.64 17.32
C LEU A 190 -4.86 -2.70 16.49
N GLY A 191 -3.90 -1.80 16.75
CA GLY A 191 -2.60 -1.80 16.10
C GLY A 191 -1.76 -3.03 16.45
N GLY A 192 -1.86 -3.52 17.69
CA GLY A 192 -1.28 -4.80 18.13
C GLY A 192 -1.86 -5.98 17.35
N MET A 193 -3.19 -6.04 17.23
CA MET A 193 -3.88 -7.08 16.45
C MET A 193 -3.49 -7.04 14.97
N SER A 194 -3.42 -5.84 14.38
CA SER A 194 -3.00 -5.66 12.97
C SER A 194 -1.55 -6.10 12.73
N ARG A 195 -0.63 -5.76 13.65
CA ARG A 195 0.79 -6.19 13.57
C ARG A 195 0.95 -7.69 13.72
N SER A 196 0.27 -8.29 14.70
CA SER A 196 0.23 -9.74 14.87
C SER A 196 -0.35 -10.44 13.63
N GLY A 197 -1.27 -9.79 12.91
CA GLY A 197 -1.67 -10.21 11.58
C GLY A 197 -0.48 -10.14 10.61
N ARG A 198 0.12 -8.97 10.38
CA ARG A 198 1.21 -8.82 9.40
C ARG A 198 2.43 -9.72 9.61
N ASP A 199 2.88 -9.94 10.84
CA ASP A 199 4.10 -10.72 11.12
C ASP A 199 3.92 -12.21 10.80
N VAL A 200 2.69 -12.65 10.58
CA VAL A 200 2.31 -13.99 10.15
C VAL A 200 2.25 -14.11 8.63
N ALA A 201 2.19 -12.99 7.92
CA ALA A 201 2.08 -12.91 6.45
C ALA A 201 3.35 -13.27 5.70
N GLN A 202 4.49 -13.18 6.39
CA GLN A 202 5.84 -13.36 5.84
C GLN A 202 6.29 -14.78 6.10
#